data_AF-E3G6U4-F1
#
_entry.id   AF-E3G6U4-F1
#
_cell.length_a   1.000
_cell.length_b   1.000
_cell.length_c   1.000
_cell.angle_alpha   90.00
_cell.angle_beta   90.00
_cell.angle_gamma   90.00
#
_symmetry.space_group_name_H-M   'P 1'
#
loop_
_entity.id
_entity.type
_entity.pdbx_description
1 polymer ?
#
loop_
_entity_poly.entity_id
_entity_poly.type
_entity_poly.pdbx_seq_one_letter_code
_entity_poly.pdbx_strand_id
1 'polypeptide(L)'
;MTTAVLNVKITAELKEHLRHYAESNNETLSAATERLLQLAFESAEEAGVSEEDVDSQHTEEEVTPLTPKEIKALRKFLKKKK
;
A
#
# COMPACT_ATOMS: atom_id res chain seq x y z
N MET A 1 14.27 18.46 -24.95
CA MET A 1 14.53 17.47 -23.90
C MET A 1 15.87 17.82 -23.27
N THR A 2 15.87 18.49 -22.12
CA THR A 2 17.09 18.78 -21.36
C THR A 2 17.49 17.51 -20.60
N THR A 3 18.63 16.93 -20.92
CA THR A 3 19.19 15.78 -20.19
C THR A 3 20.05 16.28 -19.02
N ALA A 4 19.89 15.67 -17.85
CA ALA A 4 20.68 15.97 -16.66
C ALA A 4 21.46 14.70 -16.24
N VAL A 5 22.67 14.88 -15.71
CA VAL A 5 23.52 13.78 -15.25
C VAL A 5 23.44 13.68 -13.73
N LEU A 6 23.04 12.51 -13.23
CA LEU A 6 22.96 12.22 -11.80
C LEU A 6 24.19 11.42 -11.35
N ASN A 7 25.00 12.00 -10.46
CA ASN A 7 26.14 11.31 -9.84
C ASN A 7 25.76 10.88 -8.41
N VAL A 8 25.61 9.58 -8.18
CA VAL A 8 25.23 9.03 -6.87
C VAL A 8 26.34 8.12 -6.34
N LYS A 9 26.67 8.28 -5.05
CA LYS A 9 27.48 7.30 -4.32
C LYS A 9 26.55 6.22 -3.78
N ILE A 10 26.68 5.00 -4.31
CA ILE A 10 25.90 3.84 -3.89
C ILE A 10 26.81 2.75 -3.33
N THR A 11 26.24 1.85 -2.53
CA THR A 11 26.94 0.67 -2.02
C THR A 11 27.19 -0.34 -3.15
N ALA A 12 28.21 -1.19 -2.98
CA ALA A 12 28.55 -2.21 -3.97
C ALA A 12 27.40 -3.21 -4.20
N GLU A 13 26.68 -3.56 -3.14
CA GLU A 13 25.51 -4.45 -3.19
C GLU A 13 24.39 -3.87 -4.05
N LEU A 14 24.05 -2.58 -3.87
CA LEU A 14 22.99 -1.94 -4.65
C LEU A 14 23.36 -1.86 -6.14
N LYS A 15 24.65 -1.65 -6.44
CA LYS A 15 25.16 -1.67 -7.81
C LYS A 15 24.99 -3.05 -8.47
N GLU A 16 25.23 -4.12 -7.71
CA GLU A 16 25.07 -5.49 -8.22
C GLU A 16 23.60 -5.84 -8.44
N HIS A 17 22.72 -5.45 -7.51
CA HIS A 17 21.27 -5.58 -7.69
C HIS A 17 20.77 -4.84 -8.94
N LEU A 18 21.23 -3.60 -9.14
CA LEU A 18 20.90 -2.83 -10.34
C LEU A 18 21.40 -3.50 -11.62
N ARG A 19 22.57 -4.13 -11.57
CA ARG A 19 23.12 -4.87 -12.70
C ARG A 19 22.28 -6.09 -13.04
N HIS A 20 21.94 -6.91 -12.05
CA HIS A 20 21.07 -8.06 -12.27
C HIS A 20 19.70 -7.66 -12.81
N TYR A 21 19.12 -6.57 -12.28
CA TYR A 21 17.86 -6.04 -12.78
C TYR A 21 17.96 -5.53 -14.22
N ALA A 22 19.06 -4.87 -14.58
CA ALA A 22 19.30 -4.43 -15.94
C ALA A 22 19.48 -5.62 -16.90
N GLU A 23 20.22 -6.65 -16.48
CA GLU A 23 20.42 -7.89 -17.24
C GLU A 23 19.10 -8.67 -17.44
N SER A 24 18.25 -8.76 -16.42
CA SER A 24 16.95 -9.46 -16.52
C SER A 24 15.96 -8.75 -17.43
N ASN A 25 16.01 -7.42 -17.50
CA ASN A 25 15.14 -6.60 -18.34
C ASN A 25 15.78 -6.28 -19.70
N ASN A 26 16.99 -6.79 -19.96
CA ASN A 26 17.75 -6.58 -21.20
C ASN A 26 17.99 -5.10 -21.53
N GLU A 27 18.17 -4.27 -20.48
CA GLU A 27 18.33 -2.83 -20.54
C GLU A 27 19.72 -2.39 -20.06
N THR A 28 20.12 -1.16 -20.39
CA THR A 28 21.35 -0.58 -19.85
C THR A 28 21.14 -0.18 -18.39
N LEU A 29 22.23 -0.18 -17.60
CA LEU A 29 22.17 0.23 -16.19
C LEU A 29 21.50 1.60 -16.01
N SER A 30 21.76 2.54 -16.93
CA SER A 30 21.16 3.88 -16.91
C SER A 30 19.65 3.87 -17.17
N ALA A 31 19.19 3.11 -18.16
CA ALA A 31 17.77 3.01 -18.50
C ALA A 31 16.99 2.29 -17.38
N ALA A 32 17.56 1.23 -16.82
CA ALA A 32 17.01 0.52 -15.68
C ALA A 32 16.92 1.43 -14.43
N THR A 33 17.96 2.22 -14.13
CA THR A 33 17.91 3.19 -13.03
C THR A 33 16.87 4.28 -13.25
N GLU A 34 16.72 4.78 -14.48
CA GLU A 34 15.77 5.83 -14.80
C GLU A 34 14.34 5.34 -14.60
N ARG A 35 14.01 4.14 -15.10
CA ARG A 35 12.71 3.51 -14.87
C ARG A 35 12.42 3.24 -13.41
N LEU A 36 13.39 2.71 -12.67
CA LEU A 36 13.21 2.47 -11.24
C LEU A 36 12.98 3.76 -10.46
N LEU A 37 13.68 4.85 -10.83
CA LEU A 37 13.44 6.15 -10.22
C LEU A 37 12.06 6.70 -10.57
N GLN A 38 11.62 6.59 -11.83
CA GLN A 38 10.26 6.99 -12.24
C GLN A 38 9.20 6.22 -11.45
N LEU A 39 9.30 4.89 -11.39
CA LEU A 39 8.39 4.04 -10.60
C LEU A 39 8.46 4.35 -9.11
N ALA A 40 9.64 4.67 -8.57
CA ALA A 40 9.78 5.06 -7.16
C ALA A 40 9.09 6.39 -6.87
N PHE A 41 9.11 7.35 -7.81
CA PHE A 41 8.36 8.60 -7.67
C PHE A 41 6.86 8.41 -7.86
N GLU A 42 6.43 7.62 -8.86
CA GLU A 42 5.02 7.26 -9.06
C GLU A 42 4.45 6.52 -7.84
N SER A 43 5.17 5.53 -7.32
CA SER A 43 4.78 4.80 -6.11
C SER A 43 4.89 5.64 -4.83
N ALA A 44 5.77 6.65 -4.78
CA ALA A 44 5.80 7.59 -3.66
C ALA A 44 4.64 8.58 -3.71
N GLU A 45 4.18 8.97 -4.92
CA GLU A 45 2.96 9.74 -5.10
C GLU A 45 1.71 8.90 -4.80
N GLU A 46 1.66 7.64 -5.24
CA GLU A 46 0.59 6.69 -4.91
C GLU A 46 0.61 6.29 -3.44
N ALA A 47 1.77 6.13 -2.78
CA ALA A 47 1.85 5.89 -1.34
C ALA A 47 1.39 7.10 -0.50
N GLY A 48 1.14 8.23 -1.16
CA GLY A 48 0.28 9.31 -0.69
C GLY A 48 -1.21 8.99 -0.78
N VAL A 49 -1.61 7.70 -0.83
CA VAL A 49 -2.98 7.22 -0.62
C VAL A 49 -3.56 7.98 0.56
N SER A 50 -4.41 8.97 0.24
CA SER A 50 -5.27 9.61 1.21
C SER A 50 -6.14 8.53 1.83
N GLU A 51 -6.64 8.75 3.03
CA GLU A 51 -7.57 7.85 3.73
C GLU A 51 -8.84 7.50 2.91
N GLU A 52 -8.98 8.04 1.69
CA GLU A 52 -10.09 7.93 0.75
C GLU A 52 -10.02 6.71 -0.19
N ASP A 53 -8.86 6.08 -0.43
CA ASP A 53 -8.79 4.80 -1.19
C ASP A 53 -8.93 3.57 -0.28
N VAL A 54 -9.13 3.77 1.02
CA VAL A 54 -9.69 2.72 1.86
C VAL A 54 -11.14 2.56 1.40
N ASP A 55 -11.42 1.52 0.61
CA ASP A 55 -12.76 0.95 0.45
C ASP A 55 -13.21 0.48 1.85
N SER A 56 -13.64 1.45 2.66
CA SER A 56 -14.44 1.27 3.86
C SER A 56 -15.77 0.77 3.36
N GLN A 57 -15.79 -0.51 2.99
CA GLN A 57 -16.96 -1.27 2.63
C GLN A 57 -18.04 -0.88 3.62
N HIS A 58 -19.05 -0.14 3.13
CA HIS A 58 -20.05 0.58 3.91
C HIS A 58 -20.81 -0.38 4.84
N THR A 59 -20.18 -0.68 5.96
CA THR A 59 -20.73 -1.37 7.11
C THR A 59 -20.38 -0.42 8.25
N GLU A 60 -21.15 0.65 8.33
CA GLU A 60 -21.20 1.47 9.52
C GLU A 60 -21.52 0.52 10.67
N GLU A 61 -20.53 0.23 11.51
CA GLU A 61 -20.78 -0.43 12.78
C GLU A 61 -21.54 0.60 13.62
N GLU A 62 -22.89 0.57 13.57
CA GLU A 62 -23.70 1.39 14.46
C GLU A 62 -23.33 1.02 15.90
N VAL A 63 -22.52 1.87 16.55
CA VAL A 63 -22.17 1.77 17.97
C VAL A 63 -23.34 2.25 18.85
N THR A 64 -24.57 2.07 18.38
CA THR A 64 -25.76 2.46 19.13
C THR A 64 -25.96 1.46 20.28
N PRO A 65 -26.00 1.92 21.53
CA PRO A 65 -26.23 1.03 22.65
C PRO A 65 -27.62 0.38 22.52
N LEU A 66 -27.66 -0.96 22.60
CA LEU A 66 -28.88 -1.77 22.48
C LEU A 66 -30.01 -1.21 23.35
N THR A 67 -31.20 -1.09 22.76
CA THR A 67 -32.38 -0.66 23.50
C THR A 67 -32.77 -1.69 24.56
N PRO A 68 -33.50 -1.28 25.63
CA PRO A 68 -33.94 -2.19 26.68
C PRO A 68 -34.78 -3.37 26.17
N LYS A 69 -35.48 -3.18 25.04
CA LYS A 69 -36.30 -4.22 24.39
C LYS A 69 -35.42 -5.28 23.73
N GLU A 70 -34.34 -4.87 23.07
CA GLU A 70 -33.39 -5.78 22.40
C GLU A 70 -32.59 -6.59 23.43
N ILE A 71 -32.16 -5.95 24.52
CA ILE A 71 -31.52 -6.65 25.65
C ILE A 71 -32.45 -7.72 26.24
N LYS A 72 -33.75 -7.44 26.37
CA LYS A 72 -34.74 -8.41 26.86
C LYS A 72 -34.93 -9.57 25.89
N ALA A 73 -34.92 -9.31 24.58
CA ALA A 73 -34.98 -10.34 23.55
C ALA A 73 -33.74 -11.25 23.57
N LEU A 74 -32.54 -10.66 23.64
CA LEU A 74 -31.28 -11.38 23.75
C LEU A 74 -31.24 -12.28 25.00
N ARG A 75 -31.68 -11.79 26.16
CA ARG A 75 -31.81 -12.61 27.38
C ARG A 75 -32.75 -13.79 27.19
N LYS A 76 -33.85 -13.64 26.45
CA LYS A 76 -34.80 -14.72 26.17
C LYS A 76 -34.18 -15.78 25.25
N PHE A 77 -33.42 -15.36 24.23
CA PHE A 77 -32.71 -16.29 23.34
C PHE A 77 -31.59 -17.05 24.06
N LEU A 78 -30.78 -16.36 24.86
CA LEU A 78 -29.69 -16.99 25.62
C LEU A 78 -30.20 -17.96 26.69
N LYS A 79 -31.33 -17.67 27.33
CA LYS A 79 -31.98 -18.59 28.29
C LYS A 79 -32.52 -19.87 27.66
N LYS A 80 -32.83 -19.87 26.35
CA LYS A 80 -33.28 -21.08 25.63
C LYS A 80 -32.13 -22.00 25.22
N LYS A 81 -30.89 -21.50 25.21
CA LYS A 81 -29.68 -22.28 24.87
C LYS A 81 -29.00 -22.91 26.11
N LYS A 82 -29.55 -22.72 27.31
CA LYS A 82 -29.13 -23.40 28.53
C LYS A 82 -30.03 -24.60 28.82
#